data_AF-A0A7M4A9S5-F1
#
_entry.id   AF-A0A7M4A9S5-F1
#
_cell.length_a   1.000
_cell.length_b   1.000
_cell.length_c   1.000
_cell.angle_alpha   90.00
_cell.angle_beta   90.00
_cell.angle_gamma   90.00
#
_symmetry.space_group_name_H-M   'P 1'
#
loop_
_entity.id
_entity.type
_entity.pdbx_description
1 polymer ?
#
loop_
_entity_poly.entity_id
_entity_poly.type
_entity_poly.pdbx_seq_one_letter_code
_entity_poly.pdbx_strand_id
1 'polypeptide(L)'
;MRLCASFAGGSNFSSTAANSGLNDILNSIGAAKRFVLQPCNVNNASAITIKGIRYIFYDPDFMNSVSSHSNWGNTFILAHEVGHHINGHTMDAVLLVNDIVDSGSLYDKRIQELEADEFAGFVIAKLGGPLSACTNVITRISDNTNDELSSHPSRDKRLAAVNRGYNKAENQGLISIEKSKNAISEEYFYAGLEASDAENYQLAIEKYTISLSVEPSSSAYNNRALSYLEIGNYQLALTDVNNAIEKKPEDDQFYSNKARILMNMATEPTDPEMVQAIEMLSIAINKNPSKGHNYIERGMCKWRSLGWNLACPDFKSASILGEELPDFVVERMDELPCD
;
A
#
# COMPACT_ATOMS: atom_id res chain seq x y z
N MET A 1 -41.80 8.05 30.64
CA MET A 1 -40.35 7.78 30.52
C MET A 1 -39.73 7.65 31.92
N ARG A 2 -40.12 6.62 32.70
CA ARG A 2 -39.35 6.19 33.89
C ARG A 2 -38.25 5.27 33.37
N LEU A 3 -37.21 5.86 32.78
CA LEU A 3 -36.10 5.11 32.20
C LEU A 3 -35.20 4.60 33.33
N CYS A 4 -35.15 3.27 33.47
CA CYS A 4 -34.18 2.52 34.25
C CYS A 4 -34.18 2.81 35.77
N ALA A 5 -35.17 2.27 36.49
CA ALA A 5 -35.11 2.14 37.95
C ALA A 5 -34.38 0.83 38.32
N SER A 6 -33.30 0.99 39.10
CA SER A 6 -32.37 0.00 39.68
C SER A 6 -32.83 -1.46 39.75
N PHE A 7 -31.97 -2.41 39.34
CA PHE A 7 -31.59 -3.59 40.14
C PHE A 7 -30.25 -4.14 39.64
N ALA A 8 -29.33 -4.38 40.59
CA ALA A 8 -28.06 -5.07 40.35
C ALA A 8 -28.29 -6.58 40.53
N GLY A 9 -28.12 -7.34 39.44
CA GLY A 9 -28.02 -8.80 39.44
C GLY A 9 -26.82 -9.18 38.59
N GLY A 10 -26.01 -10.13 39.07
CA GLY A 10 -24.66 -10.39 38.58
C GLY A 10 -24.56 -10.69 37.08
N SER A 11 -23.94 -9.78 36.32
CA SER A 11 -23.60 -9.94 34.90
C SER A 11 -22.09 -9.88 34.69
N ASN A 12 -21.51 -10.77 33.86
CA ASN A 12 -20.07 -10.77 33.55
C ASN A 12 -19.64 -9.59 32.64
N PHE A 13 -20.56 -9.01 31.86
CA PHE A 13 -20.28 -7.78 31.10
C PHE A 13 -20.64 -6.55 31.93
N SER A 14 -19.73 -6.21 32.84
CA SER A 14 -19.91 -5.09 33.77
C SER A 14 -19.89 -3.73 33.06
N SER A 15 -20.38 -2.69 33.75
CA SER A 15 -20.22 -1.30 33.31
C SER A 15 -18.76 -0.92 33.02
N THR A 16 -17.79 -1.55 33.71
CA THR A 16 -16.36 -1.41 33.44
C THR A 16 -15.96 -2.01 32.09
N ALA A 17 -16.40 -3.25 31.80
CA ALA A 17 -16.11 -3.92 30.54
C ALA A 17 -16.74 -3.18 29.34
N ALA A 18 -17.97 -2.72 29.49
CA ALA A 18 -18.65 -1.91 28.47
C ALA A 18 -17.94 -0.56 28.22
N ASN A 19 -17.46 0.09 29.28
CA ASN A 19 -16.67 1.31 29.15
C ASN A 19 -15.31 1.09 28.48
N SER A 20 -14.64 -0.03 28.79
CA SER A 20 -13.41 -0.41 28.10
C SER A 20 -13.66 -0.66 26.63
N GLY A 21 -14.65 -1.49 26.30
CA GLY A 21 -15.01 -1.78 24.90
C GLY A 21 -15.35 -0.52 24.11
N LEU A 22 -16.11 0.41 24.68
CA LEU A 22 -16.36 1.70 24.03
C LEU A 22 -15.06 2.50 23.81
N ASN A 23 -14.16 2.55 24.78
CA ASN A 23 -12.89 3.25 24.60
C ASN A 23 -12.08 2.63 23.46
N ASP A 24 -12.01 1.30 23.41
CA ASP A 24 -11.28 0.56 22.37
C ASP A 24 -11.86 0.84 20.98
N ILE A 25 -13.20 0.77 20.85
CA ILE A 25 -13.94 1.12 19.63
C ILE A 25 -13.57 2.55 19.18
N LEU A 26 -13.69 3.54 20.06
CA LEU A 26 -13.45 4.94 19.72
C LEU A 26 -11.99 5.22 19.37
N ASN A 27 -11.05 4.61 20.09
CA ASN A 27 -9.62 4.71 19.79
C ASN A 27 -9.29 4.13 18.41
N SER A 28 -9.92 3.01 18.02
CA SER A 28 -9.68 2.38 16.72
C SER A 28 -10.04 3.26 15.52
N ILE A 29 -10.93 4.24 15.73
CA ILE A 29 -11.40 5.19 14.71
C ILE A 29 -10.95 6.64 14.99
N GLY A 30 -10.15 6.88 16.04
CA GLY A 30 -9.69 8.22 16.40
C GLY A 30 -10.78 9.18 16.89
N ALA A 31 -11.88 8.66 17.45
CA ALA A 31 -13.00 9.47 17.94
C ALA A 31 -12.86 9.78 19.44
N ALA A 32 -13.28 10.98 19.85
CA ALA A 32 -13.33 11.35 21.26
C ALA A 32 -14.53 10.72 21.98
N LYS A 33 -14.35 10.35 23.26
CA LYS A 33 -15.43 9.81 24.10
C LYS A 33 -16.45 10.89 24.49
N ARG A 34 -17.47 11.06 23.65
CA ARG A 34 -18.65 11.92 23.89
C ARG A 34 -19.95 11.11 23.93
N PHE A 35 -19.89 9.93 24.53
CA PHE A 35 -20.98 8.98 24.66
C PHE A 35 -21.27 8.69 26.14
N VAL A 36 -22.54 8.47 26.46
CA VAL A 36 -23.00 8.03 27.78
C VAL A 36 -23.52 6.61 27.66
N LEU A 37 -22.84 5.66 28.29
CA LEU A 37 -23.31 4.28 28.44
C LEU A 37 -24.21 4.18 29.66
N GLN A 38 -25.42 3.65 29.47
CA GLN A 38 -26.39 3.47 30.55
C GLN A 38 -26.95 2.04 30.54
N PRO A 39 -26.60 1.20 31.52
CA PRO A 39 -27.21 -0.12 31.63
C PRO A 39 -28.70 0.01 31.96
N CYS A 40 -29.53 -0.83 31.35
CA CYS A 40 -30.98 -0.87 31.54
C CYS A 40 -31.52 -2.29 31.26
N ASN A 41 -32.44 -2.79 32.08
CA ASN A 41 -33.05 -4.11 31.91
C ASN A 41 -34.26 -4.02 30.96
N VAL A 42 -33.99 -4.07 29.66
CA VAL A 42 -34.98 -3.84 28.58
C VAL A 42 -34.84 -4.85 27.43
N ASN A 43 -34.03 -5.90 27.62
CA ASN A 43 -33.75 -6.95 26.65
C ASN A 43 -33.28 -6.41 25.28
N ASN A 44 -32.48 -5.33 25.28
CA ASN A 44 -32.03 -4.66 24.06
C ASN A 44 -30.74 -3.85 24.25
N ALA A 45 -30.09 -3.46 23.16
CA ALA A 45 -29.13 -2.36 23.10
C ALA A 45 -29.65 -1.29 22.12
N SER A 46 -29.43 -0.01 22.40
CA SER A 46 -29.98 1.06 21.57
C SER A 46 -29.21 2.37 21.69
N ALA A 47 -28.90 2.94 20.52
CA ALA A 47 -28.34 4.25 20.32
C ALA A 47 -29.43 5.33 20.22
N ILE A 48 -29.34 6.37 21.04
CA ILE A 48 -30.27 7.51 21.00
C ILE A 48 -29.57 8.82 21.35
N THR A 49 -29.98 9.92 20.71
CA THR A 49 -29.51 11.26 21.05
C THR A 49 -30.59 11.99 21.84
N ILE A 50 -30.22 12.59 22.97
CA ILE A 50 -31.14 13.36 23.81
C ILE A 50 -30.47 14.69 24.13
N LYS A 51 -31.05 15.81 23.66
CA LYS A 51 -30.51 17.16 23.88
C LYS A 51 -29.05 17.28 23.42
N GLY A 52 -28.72 16.68 22.28
CA GLY A 52 -27.38 16.65 21.71
C GLY A 52 -26.38 15.72 22.40
N ILE A 53 -26.78 14.97 23.43
CA ILE A 53 -25.93 13.97 24.10
C ILE A 53 -26.21 12.59 23.52
N ARG A 54 -25.14 11.87 23.15
CA ARG A 54 -25.21 10.53 22.57
C ARG A 54 -25.28 9.48 23.67
N TYR A 55 -26.43 8.85 23.83
CA TYR A 55 -26.64 7.75 24.76
C TYR A 55 -26.58 6.40 24.04
N ILE A 56 -26.00 5.42 24.74
CA ILE A 56 -26.11 4.00 24.40
C ILE A 56 -26.72 3.32 25.61
N PHE A 57 -27.98 2.93 25.49
CA PHE A 57 -28.66 2.09 26.48
C PHE A 57 -28.37 0.63 26.16
N TYR A 58 -28.08 -0.17 27.17
CA TYR A 58 -27.80 -1.59 26.92
C TYR A 58 -28.25 -2.46 28.07
N ASP A 59 -28.71 -3.65 27.74
CA ASP A 59 -29.03 -4.71 28.68
C ASP A 59 -27.88 -5.73 28.71
N PRO A 60 -27.13 -5.82 29.84
CA PRO A 60 -26.01 -6.76 29.95
C PRO A 60 -26.41 -8.22 29.75
N ASP A 61 -27.59 -8.63 30.20
CA ASP A 61 -28.03 -10.03 30.15
C ASP A 61 -28.46 -10.40 28.73
N PHE A 62 -29.17 -9.50 28.06
CA PHE A 62 -29.46 -9.63 26.62
C PHE A 62 -28.18 -9.76 25.82
N MET A 63 -27.23 -8.82 25.98
CA MET A 63 -25.98 -8.82 25.23
C MET A 63 -25.22 -10.14 25.42
N ASN A 64 -25.10 -10.63 26.65
CA ASN A 64 -24.45 -11.91 26.94
C ASN A 64 -25.20 -13.11 26.33
N SER A 65 -26.53 -13.09 26.32
CA SER A 65 -27.34 -14.13 25.71
C SER A 65 -27.11 -14.23 24.20
N VAL A 66 -27.17 -13.09 23.50
CA VAL A 66 -26.99 -13.05 22.03
C VAL A 66 -25.53 -13.24 21.61
N SER A 67 -24.57 -12.85 22.44
CA SER A 67 -23.14 -13.04 22.17
C SER A 67 -22.61 -14.42 22.60
N SER A 68 -23.44 -15.26 23.22
CA SER A 68 -22.98 -16.50 23.87
C SER A 68 -21.89 -16.25 24.91
N HIS A 69 -21.99 -15.16 25.67
CA HIS A 69 -21.00 -14.70 26.65
C HIS A 69 -19.63 -14.35 26.04
N SER A 70 -19.58 -14.04 24.74
CA SER A 70 -18.36 -13.60 24.06
C SER A 70 -18.12 -12.11 24.29
N ASN A 71 -16.95 -11.76 24.86
CA ASN A 71 -16.52 -10.36 24.97
C ASN A 71 -16.43 -9.68 23.60
N TRP A 72 -15.99 -10.41 22.57
CA TRP A 72 -15.95 -9.91 21.19
C TRP A 72 -17.36 -9.71 20.62
N GLY A 73 -18.30 -10.60 20.92
CA GLY A 73 -19.69 -10.44 20.52
C GLY A 73 -20.36 -9.25 21.22
N ASN A 74 -20.08 -9.03 22.51
CA ASN A 74 -20.55 -7.84 23.23
C ASN A 74 -19.93 -6.54 22.67
N THR A 75 -18.64 -6.57 22.32
CA THR A 75 -17.96 -5.45 21.68
C THR A 75 -18.53 -5.17 20.30
N PHE A 76 -18.89 -6.20 19.53
CA PHE A 76 -19.54 -6.06 18.23
C PHE A 76 -20.90 -5.35 18.35
N ILE A 77 -21.72 -5.74 19.33
CA ILE A 77 -23.02 -5.08 19.59
C ILE A 77 -22.81 -3.62 19.97
N LEU A 78 -21.85 -3.31 20.86
CA LEU A 78 -21.54 -1.91 21.18
C LEU A 78 -21.02 -1.13 19.96
N ALA A 79 -20.19 -1.74 19.12
CA ALA A 79 -19.68 -1.11 17.91
C ALA A 79 -20.82 -0.81 16.93
N HIS A 80 -21.83 -1.67 16.83
CA HIS A 80 -23.04 -1.43 16.04
C HIS A 80 -23.79 -0.18 16.54
N GLU A 81 -24.02 -0.05 17.85
CA GLU A 81 -24.67 1.13 18.43
C GLU A 81 -23.84 2.42 18.25
N VAL A 82 -22.50 2.32 18.33
CA VAL A 82 -21.61 3.43 17.99
C VAL A 82 -21.74 3.78 16.52
N GLY A 83 -21.86 2.79 15.63
CA GLY A 83 -22.08 2.96 14.20
C GLY A 83 -23.29 3.82 13.89
N HIS A 84 -24.42 3.59 14.56
CA HIS A 84 -25.61 4.43 14.43
C HIS A 84 -25.35 5.91 14.74
N HIS A 85 -24.55 6.21 15.77
CA HIS A 85 -24.18 7.59 16.10
C HIS A 85 -23.18 8.19 15.13
N ILE A 86 -22.19 7.41 14.68
CA ILE A 86 -21.11 7.89 13.81
C ILE A 86 -21.64 8.17 12.40
N ASN A 87 -22.53 7.32 11.89
CA ASN A 87 -23.14 7.48 10.57
C ASN A 87 -24.36 8.41 10.58
N GLY A 88 -24.73 8.97 11.73
CA GLY A 88 -25.81 9.95 11.84
C GLY A 88 -27.24 9.37 11.78
N HIS A 89 -27.39 8.09 12.11
CA HIS A 89 -28.69 7.41 12.16
C HIS A 89 -29.51 7.82 13.38
N THR A 90 -28.86 8.29 14.45
CA THR A 90 -29.55 8.68 15.68
C THR A 90 -30.13 10.09 15.56
N MET A 91 -31.46 10.18 15.65
CA MET A 91 -32.17 11.46 15.73
C MET A 91 -32.31 11.92 17.18
N ASP A 92 -32.37 13.25 17.39
CA ASP A 92 -32.61 13.80 18.73
C ASP A 92 -34.07 13.54 19.14
N ALA A 93 -34.26 12.86 20.26
CA ALA A 93 -35.58 12.52 20.79
C ALA A 93 -36.49 13.75 20.98
N VAL A 94 -35.92 14.93 21.21
CA VAL A 94 -36.69 16.19 21.34
C VAL A 94 -37.30 16.62 20.00
N LEU A 95 -36.63 16.34 18.87
CA LEU A 95 -37.15 16.69 17.54
C LEU A 95 -38.27 15.74 17.10
N LEU A 96 -38.15 14.46 17.45
CA LEU A 96 -39.17 13.45 17.18
C LEU A 96 -40.47 13.68 17.96
N VAL A 97 -40.38 14.01 19.26
CA VAL A 97 -41.57 14.19 20.12
C VAL A 97 -42.37 15.45 19.77
N ASN A 98 -41.76 16.40 19.06
CA ASN A 98 -42.42 17.65 18.64
C ASN A 98 -42.87 17.62 17.17
N ASP A 99 -42.87 16.46 16.50
CA ASP A 99 -43.23 16.29 15.08
C ASP A 99 -42.46 17.23 14.13
N ILE A 100 -41.24 17.62 14.49
CA ILE A 100 -40.41 18.55 13.70
C ILE A 100 -39.72 17.82 12.54
N VAL A 101 -39.45 16.52 12.69
CA VAL A 101 -38.72 15.69 11.72
C VAL A 101 -39.35 14.29 11.66
N ASP A 102 -39.54 13.75 10.45
CA ASP A 102 -40.08 12.41 10.22
C ASP A 102 -39.06 11.31 10.57
N SER A 103 -39.54 10.15 11.03
CA SER A 103 -38.74 9.00 11.49
C SER A 103 -38.07 8.18 10.37
N GLY A 104 -38.18 8.63 9.11
CA GLY A 104 -37.63 7.97 7.93
C GLY A 104 -38.42 6.75 7.46
N SER A 105 -38.18 6.31 6.22
CA SER A 105 -38.87 5.15 5.65
C SER A 105 -38.32 3.82 6.21
N LEU A 106 -39.09 2.73 6.08
CA LEU A 106 -38.58 1.37 6.39
C LEU A 106 -37.38 0.98 5.50
N TYR A 107 -37.28 1.56 4.31
CA TYR A 107 -36.10 1.38 3.46
C TYR A 107 -34.86 2.02 4.09
N ASP A 108 -34.97 3.27 4.54
CA ASP A 108 -33.84 3.99 5.15
C ASP A 108 -33.35 3.29 6.42
N LYS A 109 -34.27 2.84 7.27
CA LYS A 109 -33.93 2.10 8.51
C LYS A 109 -33.13 0.83 8.22
N ARG A 110 -33.49 0.08 7.16
CA ARG A 110 -32.75 -1.12 6.76
C ARG A 110 -31.35 -0.79 6.27
N ILE A 111 -31.17 0.31 5.53
CA ILE A 111 -29.84 0.76 5.10
C ILE A 111 -28.99 1.15 6.31
N GLN A 112 -29.55 1.90 7.26
CA GLN A 112 -28.88 2.31 8.49
C GLN A 112 -28.39 1.11 9.33
N GLU A 113 -29.18 0.03 9.41
CA GLU A 113 -28.79 -1.21 10.08
C GLU A 113 -27.60 -1.89 9.38
N LEU A 114 -27.61 -1.95 8.04
CA LEU A 114 -26.49 -2.52 7.27
C LEU A 114 -25.23 -1.69 7.39
N GLU A 115 -25.34 -0.37 7.41
CA GLU A 115 -24.22 0.55 7.63
C GLU A 115 -23.63 0.41 9.03
N ALA A 116 -24.47 0.21 10.05
CA ALA A 116 -24.04 -0.06 11.42
C ALA A 116 -23.35 -1.44 11.55
N ASP A 117 -23.89 -2.49 10.90
CA ASP A 117 -23.26 -3.82 10.84
C ASP A 117 -21.89 -3.79 10.13
N GLU A 118 -21.80 -3.07 9.02
CA GLU A 118 -20.55 -2.87 8.28
C GLU A 118 -19.52 -2.12 9.14
N PHE A 119 -19.93 -1.04 9.82
CA PHE A 119 -19.07 -0.32 10.75
C PHE A 119 -18.59 -1.23 11.90
N ALA A 120 -19.48 -2.02 12.50
CA ALA A 120 -19.15 -2.93 13.58
C ALA A 120 -18.14 -4.00 13.12
N GLY A 121 -18.33 -4.61 11.95
CA GLY A 121 -17.37 -5.54 11.35
C GLY A 121 -15.99 -4.92 11.15
N PHE A 122 -15.93 -3.69 10.65
CA PHE A 122 -14.69 -2.93 10.48
C PHE A 122 -13.94 -2.70 11.80
N VAL A 123 -14.66 -2.29 12.85
CA VAL A 123 -14.07 -2.04 14.17
C VAL A 123 -13.53 -3.33 14.79
N ILE A 124 -14.27 -4.43 14.71
CA ILE A 124 -13.81 -5.71 15.28
C ILE A 124 -12.53 -6.18 14.59
N ALA A 125 -12.44 -6.09 13.26
CA ALA A 125 -11.21 -6.39 12.54
C ALA A 125 -10.04 -5.49 12.97
N LYS A 126 -10.26 -4.17 13.11
CA LYS A 126 -9.23 -3.24 13.60
C LYS A 126 -8.72 -3.55 15.01
N LEU A 127 -9.59 -4.07 15.87
CA LEU A 127 -9.23 -4.47 17.22
C LEU A 127 -8.58 -5.86 17.28
N GLY A 128 -8.48 -6.58 16.16
CA GLY A 128 -7.93 -7.94 16.09
C GLY A 128 -8.89 -9.02 16.60
N GLY A 129 -10.19 -8.72 16.66
CA GLY A 129 -11.22 -9.67 17.07
C GLY A 129 -11.64 -10.59 15.92
N PRO A 130 -12.12 -11.82 16.20
CA PRO A 130 -12.44 -12.78 15.16
C PRO A 130 -13.79 -12.49 14.48
N LEU A 131 -13.84 -12.62 13.15
CA LEU A 131 -15.07 -12.50 12.35
C LEU A 131 -16.21 -13.41 12.87
N SER A 132 -15.87 -14.61 13.36
CA SER A 132 -16.84 -15.56 13.92
C SER A 132 -17.61 -15.00 15.11
N ALA A 133 -17.03 -14.10 15.92
CA ALA A 133 -17.76 -13.47 17.01
C ALA A 133 -18.87 -12.54 16.50
N CYS A 134 -18.65 -11.87 15.37
CA CYS A 134 -19.65 -11.00 14.74
C CYS A 134 -20.78 -11.83 14.12
N THR A 135 -20.42 -12.84 13.31
CA THR A 135 -21.40 -13.65 12.58
C THR A 135 -22.27 -14.51 13.51
N ASN A 136 -21.73 -14.95 14.65
CA ASN A 136 -22.49 -15.65 15.69
C ASN A 136 -23.59 -14.77 16.30
N VAL A 137 -23.32 -13.48 16.53
CA VAL A 137 -24.33 -12.53 17.03
C VAL A 137 -25.43 -12.34 15.98
N ILE A 138 -25.07 -12.00 14.74
CA ILE A 138 -26.04 -11.78 13.66
C ILE A 138 -26.93 -13.01 13.44
N THR A 139 -26.34 -14.21 13.44
CA THR A 139 -27.09 -15.46 13.26
C THR A 139 -28.15 -15.69 14.34
N ARG A 140 -27.93 -15.20 15.56
CA ARG A 140 -28.86 -15.35 16.69
C ARG A 140 -29.97 -14.30 16.71
N ILE A 141 -29.71 -13.09 16.24
CA ILE A 141 -30.66 -11.97 16.34
C ILE A 141 -31.47 -11.73 15.06
N SER A 142 -31.14 -12.40 13.96
CA SER A 142 -31.82 -12.23 12.67
C SER A 142 -32.20 -13.56 12.05
N ASP A 143 -33.21 -13.55 11.19
CA ASP A 143 -33.63 -14.70 10.38
C ASP A 143 -33.60 -14.37 8.88
N ASN A 144 -33.95 -15.34 8.03
CA ASN A 144 -33.99 -15.18 6.58
C ASN A 144 -35.41 -15.00 6.04
N THR A 145 -36.34 -14.46 6.85
CA THR A 145 -37.69 -14.14 6.37
C THR A 145 -37.71 -12.92 5.44
N ASN A 146 -38.80 -12.73 4.70
CA ASN A 146 -38.98 -11.56 3.84
C ASN A 146 -38.99 -10.28 4.71
N ASP A 147 -38.05 -9.37 4.45
CA ASP A 147 -37.80 -8.16 5.24
C ASP A 147 -38.53 -6.90 4.70
N GLU A 148 -39.43 -7.06 3.72
CA GLU A 148 -40.18 -5.94 3.11
C GLU A 148 -41.01 -5.11 4.09
N LEU A 149 -41.48 -5.70 5.19
CA LEU A 149 -42.28 -5.04 6.22
C LEU A 149 -41.53 -4.84 7.55
N SER A 150 -40.21 -5.11 7.57
CA SER A 150 -39.37 -5.05 8.77
C SER A 150 -38.41 -3.86 8.72
N SER A 151 -38.08 -3.29 9.88
CA SER A 151 -36.96 -2.34 10.00
C SER A 151 -35.60 -3.04 9.99
N HIS A 152 -35.54 -4.34 10.27
CA HIS A 152 -34.30 -5.12 10.29
C HIS A 152 -34.14 -5.93 9.00
N PRO A 153 -32.99 -5.83 8.31
CA PRO A 153 -32.69 -6.62 7.11
C PRO A 153 -32.55 -8.12 7.39
N SER A 154 -32.69 -8.94 6.34
CA SER A 154 -32.45 -10.38 6.43
C SER A 154 -31.01 -10.71 6.88
N ARG A 155 -30.85 -11.86 7.55
CA ARG A 155 -29.56 -12.33 8.08
C ARG A 155 -28.47 -12.32 7.01
N ASP A 156 -28.76 -12.80 5.80
CA ASP A 156 -27.77 -12.86 4.72
C ASP A 156 -27.25 -11.46 4.34
N LYS A 157 -28.12 -10.44 4.29
CA LYS A 157 -27.72 -9.05 4.01
C LYS A 157 -26.84 -8.50 5.14
N ARG A 158 -27.22 -8.75 6.39
CA ARG A 158 -26.47 -8.33 7.59
C ARG A 158 -25.08 -8.98 7.65
N LEU A 159 -25.00 -10.28 7.42
CA LEU A 159 -23.72 -11.01 7.35
C LEU A 159 -22.83 -10.47 6.22
N ALA A 160 -23.42 -10.18 5.05
CA ALA A 160 -22.68 -9.56 3.95
C ALA A 160 -22.12 -8.18 4.34
N ALA A 161 -22.88 -7.36 5.08
CA ALA A 161 -22.43 -6.07 5.57
C ALA A 161 -21.26 -6.19 6.57
N VAL A 162 -21.38 -7.08 7.56
CA VAL A 162 -20.29 -7.39 8.50
C VAL A 162 -19.01 -7.81 7.76
N ASN A 163 -19.14 -8.73 6.79
CA ASN A 163 -18.00 -9.21 6.00
C ASN A 163 -17.35 -8.07 5.19
N ARG A 164 -18.13 -7.18 4.57
CA ARG A 164 -17.59 -6.00 3.87
C ARG A 164 -16.75 -5.14 4.79
N GLY A 165 -17.28 -4.82 5.97
CA GLY A 165 -16.61 -3.99 6.96
C GLY A 165 -15.31 -4.61 7.46
N TYR A 166 -15.38 -5.89 7.83
CA TYR A 166 -14.25 -6.65 8.33
C TYR A 166 -13.10 -6.70 7.30
N ASN A 167 -13.41 -7.08 6.05
CA ASN A 167 -12.43 -7.14 4.96
C ASN A 167 -11.84 -5.76 4.62
N LYS A 168 -12.64 -4.69 4.75
CA LYS A 168 -12.17 -3.31 4.53
C LYS A 168 -11.06 -2.92 5.51
N ALA A 169 -11.16 -3.32 6.78
CA ALA A 169 -10.12 -3.06 7.77
C ALA A 169 -8.84 -3.87 7.49
N GLU A 170 -8.96 -5.15 7.14
CA GLU A 170 -7.81 -6.01 6.82
C GLU A 170 -7.04 -5.48 5.59
N ASN A 171 -7.76 -5.08 4.55
CA ASN A 171 -7.15 -4.52 3.33
C ASN A 171 -6.48 -3.17 3.59
N GLN A 172 -7.03 -2.31 4.46
CA GLN A 172 -6.36 -1.07 4.86
C GLN A 172 -5.03 -1.34 5.58
N GLY A 173 -4.98 -2.39 6.42
CA GLY A 173 -3.75 -2.84 7.06
C GLY A 173 -2.68 -3.20 6.03
N LEU A 174 -3.03 -4.01 5.03
CA LEU A 174 -2.11 -4.42 3.97
C LEU A 174 -1.57 -3.23 3.16
N ILE A 175 -2.45 -2.32 2.73
CA ILE A 175 -2.05 -1.11 1.97
C ILE A 175 -1.11 -0.24 2.80
N SER A 176 -1.35 -0.10 4.11
CA SER A 176 -0.48 0.69 4.99
C SER A 176 0.91 0.07 5.14
N ILE A 177 1.00 -1.26 5.20
CA ILE A 177 2.26 -2.00 5.27
C ILE A 177 3.03 -1.85 3.96
N GLU A 178 2.37 -2.03 2.82
CA GLU A 178 2.99 -1.85 1.50
C GLU A 178 3.51 -0.42 1.33
N LYS A 179 2.68 0.58 1.62
CA LYS A 179 3.11 1.99 1.58
C LYS A 179 4.31 2.27 2.49
N SER A 180 4.34 1.67 3.69
CA SER A 180 5.47 1.81 4.60
C SER A 180 6.73 1.14 4.04
N LYS A 181 6.62 -0.02 3.41
CA LYS A 181 7.76 -0.70 2.77
C LYS A 181 8.31 0.12 1.61
N ASN A 182 7.44 0.65 0.75
CA ASN A 182 7.85 1.46 -0.39
C ASN A 182 8.57 2.74 0.09
N ALA A 183 8.06 3.39 1.13
CA ALA A 183 8.71 4.56 1.73
C ALA A 183 10.11 4.23 2.29
N ILE A 184 10.25 3.08 2.98
CA ILE A 184 11.56 2.62 3.48
C ILE A 184 12.51 2.33 2.31
N SER A 185 12.03 1.63 1.27
CA SER A 185 12.84 1.30 0.10
C SER A 185 13.34 2.56 -0.63
N GLU A 186 12.45 3.55 -0.83
CA GLU A 186 12.78 4.84 -1.43
C GLU A 186 13.80 5.62 -0.61
N GLU A 187 13.64 5.69 0.72
CA GLU A 187 14.59 6.37 1.61
C GLU A 187 16.02 5.83 1.43
N TYR A 188 16.18 4.52 1.45
CA TYR A 188 17.49 3.89 1.23
C TYR A 188 17.99 4.02 -0.21
N PHE A 189 17.10 4.04 -1.20
CA PHE A 189 17.50 4.29 -2.59
C PHE A 189 18.09 5.70 -2.75
N TYR A 190 17.44 6.74 -2.22
CA TYR A 190 17.95 8.10 -2.28
C TYR A 190 19.23 8.31 -1.46
N ALA A 191 19.34 7.65 -0.30
CA ALA A 191 20.60 7.65 0.46
C ALA A 191 21.75 6.99 -0.33
N GLY A 192 21.44 5.98 -1.16
CA GLY A 192 22.42 5.38 -2.07
C GLY A 192 22.85 6.33 -3.18
N LEU A 193 21.92 7.12 -3.73
CA LEU A 193 22.22 8.15 -4.74
C LEU A 193 23.14 9.22 -4.15
N GLU A 194 22.79 9.78 -2.98
CA GLU A 194 23.61 10.79 -2.30
C GLU A 194 25.03 10.27 -2.00
N ALA A 195 25.15 9.02 -1.55
CA ALA A 195 26.44 8.40 -1.32
C ALA A 195 27.25 8.21 -2.61
N SER A 196 26.58 7.87 -3.72
CA SER A 196 27.22 7.73 -5.04
C SER A 196 27.69 9.08 -5.59
N ASP A 197 26.88 10.13 -5.43
CA ASP A 197 27.23 11.51 -5.82
C ASP A 197 28.41 12.05 -5.01
N ALA A 198 28.56 11.58 -3.76
CA ALA A 198 29.71 11.84 -2.91
C ALA A 198 30.91 10.90 -3.18
N GLU A 199 30.85 10.09 -4.25
CA GLU A 199 31.85 9.07 -4.63
C GLU A 199 32.14 8.03 -3.53
N ASN A 200 31.26 7.92 -2.53
CA ASN A 200 31.35 6.90 -1.49
C ASN A 200 30.60 5.64 -1.94
N TYR A 201 31.17 4.97 -2.93
CA TYR A 201 30.55 3.82 -3.58
C TYR A 201 30.29 2.64 -2.64
N GLN A 202 31.13 2.44 -1.62
CA GLN A 202 30.93 1.39 -0.63
C GLN A 202 29.66 1.64 0.21
N LEU A 203 29.42 2.90 0.61
CA LEU A 203 28.20 3.29 1.30
C LEU A 203 26.99 3.23 0.36
N ALA A 204 27.14 3.66 -0.90
CA ALA A 204 26.08 3.56 -1.90
C ALA A 204 25.61 2.11 -2.07
N ILE A 205 26.55 1.17 -2.19
CA ILE A 205 26.26 -0.27 -2.27
C ILE A 205 25.48 -0.76 -1.05
N GLU A 206 25.87 -0.34 0.16
CA GLU A 206 25.15 -0.69 1.39
C GLU A 206 23.69 -0.20 1.33
N LYS A 207 23.48 1.07 0.99
CA LYS A 207 22.14 1.67 0.95
C LYS A 207 21.26 1.06 -0.12
N TYR A 208 21.78 0.87 -1.34
CA TYR A 208 21.05 0.15 -2.38
C TYR A 208 20.75 -1.30 -1.99
N THR A 209 21.64 -1.97 -1.26
CA THR A 209 21.38 -3.34 -0.77
C THR A 209 20.22 -3.39 0.21
N ILE A 210 20.12 -2.41 1.12
CA ILE A 210 18.97 -2.32 2.03
C ILE A 210 17.69 -2.02 1.25
N SER A 211 17.71 -1.05 0.32
CA SER A 211 16.57 -0.74 -0.55
C SER A 211 16.07 -1.98 -1.29
N LEU A 212 16.97 -2.70 -1.96
CA LEU A 212 16.67 -3.93 -2.70
C LEU A 212 16.18 -5.09 -1.81
N SER A 213 16.57 -5.13 -0.53
CA SER A 213 16.08 -6.13 0.41
C SER A 213 14.63 -5.88 0.85
N VAL A 214 14.18 -4.62 0.76
CA VAL A 214 12.81 -4.21 1.08
C VAL A 214 11.92 -4.33 -0.15
N GLU A 215 12.34 -3.73 -1.26
CA GLU A 215 11.62 -3.75 -2.54
C GLU A 215 12.59 -3.76 -3.74
N PRO A 216 12.70 -4.88 -4.48
CA PRO A 216 13.59 -4.98 -5.63
C PRO A 216 13.17 -4.07 -6.80
N SER A 217 13.98 -3.05 -7.11
CA SER A 217 13.74 -2.11 -8.22
C SER A 217 14.85 -2.16 -9.27
N SER A 218 14.49 -1.97 -10.54
CA SER A 218 15.46 -1.94 -11.65
C SER A 218 16.46 -0.79 -11.51
N SER A 219 15.99 0.37 -11.03
CA SER A 219 16.84 1.55 -10.80
C SER A 219 17.86 1.31 -9.67
N ALA A 220 17.47 0.70 -8.55
CA ALA A 220 18.40 0.40 -7.47
C ALA A 220 19.44 -0.65 -7.89
N TYR A 221 19.03 -1.69 -8.64
CA TYR A 221 19.98 -2.64 -9.23
C TYR A 221 20.98 -1.94 -10.16
N ASN A 222 20.52 -1.12 -11.10
CA ASN A 222 21.42 -0.45 -12.03
C ASN A 222 22.38 0.53 -11.32
N ASN A 223 21.92 1.31 -10.35
CA ASN A 223 22.79 2.23 -9.63
C ASN A 223 23.79 1.50 -8.73
N ARG A 224 23.40 0.37 -8.12
CA ARG A 224 24.34 -0.49 -7.39
C ARG A 224 25.36 -1.14 -8.32
N ALA A 225 24.95 -1.52 -9.53
CA ALA A 225 25.86 -2.01 -10.56
C ALA A 225 26.92 -0.97 -10.93
N LEU A 226 26.52 0.30 -11.10
CA LEU A 226 27.45 1.40 -11.33
C LEU A 226 28.38 1.61 -10.14
N SER A 227 27.87 1.55 -8.90
CA SER A 227 28.75 1.64 -7.72
C SER A 227 29.76 0.47 -7.64
N TYR A 228 29.34 -0.75 -8.01
CA TYR A 228 30.26 -1.90 -8.13
C TYR A 228 31.30 -1.71 -9.23
N LEU A 229 30.91 -1.11 -10.36
CA LEU A 229 31.82 -0.75 -11.46
C LEU A 229 32.93 0.19 -10.97
N GLU A 230 32.57 1.25 -10.25
CA GLU A 230 33.54 2.27 -9.79
C GLU A 230 34.56 1.70 -8.77
N ILE A 231 34.21 0.65 -8.02
CA ILE A 231 35.14 -0.06 -7.13
C ILE A 231 35.82 -1.27 -7.77
N GLY A 232 35.65 -1.48 -9.08
CA GLY A 232 36.28 -2.56 -9.84
C GLY A 232 35.66 -3.95 -9.65
N ASN A 233 34.49 -4.06 -9.03
CA ASN A 233 33.81 -5.34 -8.82
C ASN A 233 32.86 -5.67 -9.99
N TYR A 234 33.45 -5.90 -11.15
CA TYR A 234 32.70 -6.01 -12.40
C TYR A 234 31.74 -7.21 -12.46
N GLN A 235 32.06 -8.31 -11.78
CA GLN A 235 31.19 -9.49 -11.77
C GLN A 235 29.86 -9.23 -11.04
N LEU A 236 29.90 -8.55 -9.89
CA LEU A 236 28.68 -8.12 -9.20
C LEU A 236 27.96 -7.03 -9.97
N ALA A 237 28.69 -6.12 -10.61
CA ALA A 237 28.11 -5.11 -11.49
C ALA A 237 27.30 -5.77 -12.63
N LEU A 238 27.86 -6.78 -13.31
CA LEU A 238 27.17 -7.55 -14.35
C LEU A 238 25.89 -8.22 -13.83
N THR A 239 25.96 -8.86 -12.66
CA THR A 239 24.79 -9.49 -12.04
C THR A 239 23.68 -8.47 -11.82
N ASP A 240 23.98 -7.32 -11.23
CA ASP A 240 22.99 -6.31 -10.93
C ASP A 240 22.42 -5.63 -12.19
N VAL A 241 23.25 -5.29 -13.18
CA VAL A 241 22.71 -4.72 -14.42
C VAL A 241 21.84 -5.71 -15.18
N ASN A 242 22.14 -7.02 -15.12
CA ASN A 242 21.28 -8.05 -15.70
C ASN A 242 19.93 -8.12 -14.97
N ASN A 243 19.90 -8.01 -13.64
CA ASN A 243 18.64 -7.93 -12.88
C ASN A 243 17.82 -6.68 -13.26
N ALA A 244 18.49 -5.54 -13.51
CA ALA A 244 17.84 -4.34 -13.99
C ALA A 244 17.20 -4.54 -15.38
N ILE A 245 17.94 -5.16 -16.31
CA ILE A 245 17.46 -5.51 -17.67
C ILE A 245 16.29 -6.50 -17.61
N GLU A 246 16.35 -7.53 -16.76
CA GLU A 246 15.26 -8.51 -16.63
C GLU A 246 13.97 -7.84 -16.15
N LYS A 247 14.08 -6.87 -15.23
CA LYS A 247 12.92 -6.14 -14.71
C LYS A 247 12.34 -5.13 -15.69
N LYS A 248 13.19 -4.46 -16.47
CA LYS A 248 12.78 -3.38 -17.39
C LYS A 248 13.58 -3.46 -18.69
N PRO A 249 13.27 -4.45 -19.55
CA PRO A 249 14.07 -4.76 -20.73
C PRO A 249 13.98 -3.68 -21.82
N GLU A 250 13.05 -2.74 -21.73
CA GLU A 250 12.89 -1.63 -22.67
C GLU A 250 13.82 -0.44 -22.41
N ASP A 251 14.44 -0.37 -21.22
CA ASP A 251 15.29 0.76 -20.84
C ASP A 251 16.67 0.68 -21.51
N ASP A 252 16.95 1.57 -22.45
CA ASP A 252 18.20 1.58 -23.21
C ASP A 252 19.44 1.80 -22.33
N GLN A 253 19.29 2.58 -21.25
CA GLN A 253 20.39 2.95 -20.37
C GLN A 253 21.05 1.73 -19.71
N PHE A 254 20.28 0.68 -19.41
CA PHE A 254 20.83 -0.52 -18.77
C PHE A 254 21.74 -1.31 -19.71
N TYR A 255 21.45 -1.31 -21.01
CA TYR A 255 22.31 -1.94 -22.00
C TYR A 255 23.60 -1.13 -22.20
N SER A 256 23.51 0.20 -22.22
CA SER A 256 24.69 1.07 -22.25
C SER A 256 25.57 0.88 -21.02
N ASN A 257 24.97 0.80 -19.83
CA ASN A 257 25.72 0.56 -18.59
C ASN A 257 26.35 -0.84 -18.55
N LYS A 258 25.65 -1.86 -19.06
CA LYS A 258 26.23 -3.20 -19.22
C LYS A 258 27.42 -3.20 -20.17
N ALA A 259 27.33 -2.47 -21.29
CA ALA A 259 28.46 -2.31 -22.19
C ALA A 259 29.65 -1.65 -21.51
N ARG A 260 29.42 -0.56 -20.74
CA ARG A 260 30.46 0.11 -19.96
C ARG A 260 31.14 -0.85 -18.98
N ILE A 261 30.39 -1.71 -18.30
CA ILE A 261 30.95 -2.73 -17.39
C ILE A 261 31.83 -3.73 -18.18
N LEU A 262 31.33 -4.25 -19.30
CA LEU A 262 32.08 -5.19 -20.14
C LEU A 262 33.37 -4.58 -20.70
N MET A 263 33.33 -3.31 -21.12
CA MET A 263 34.51 -2.58 -21.59
C MET A 263 35.58 -2.45 -20.50
N ASN A 264 35.19 -2.27 -19.24
CA ASN A 264 36.12 -2.20 -18.10
C ASN A 264 36.64 -3.59 -17.68
N MET A 265 35.92 -4.66 -18.01
CA MET A 265 36.40 -6.04 -17.82
C MET A 265 37.40 -6.47 -18.89
N ALA A 266 37.24 -5.97 -20.12
CA ALA A 266 38.12 -6.30 -21.23
C ALA A 266 39.52 -5.71 -21.03
N THR A 267 40.52 -6.58 -21.06
CA THR A 267 41.93 -6.20 -21.03
C THR A 267 42.44 -5.87 -22.42
N GLU A 268 42.09 -6.71 -23.39
CA GLU A 268 42.54 -6.63 -24.76
C GLU A 268 41.37 -6.37 -25.73
N PRO A 269 41.62 -5.75 -26.90
CA PRO A 269 40.60 -5.52 -27.92
C PRO A 269 39.89 -6.78 -28.41
N THR A 270 40.55 -7.94 -28.30
CA THR A 270 40.06 -9.23 -28.78
C THR A 270 39.24 -10.01 -27.76
N ASP A 271 39.08 -9.47 -26.54
CA ASP A 271 38.38 -10.16 -25.46
C ASP A 271 36.88 -10.34 -25.79
N PRO A 272 36.25 -11.47 -25.41
CA PRO A 272 34.83 -11.71 -25.62
C PRO A 272 33.93 -10.60 -25.05
N GLU A 273 34.35 -9.98 -23.96
CA GLU A 273 33.67 -8.86 -23.31
C GLU A 273 33.56 -7.65 -24.24
N MET A 274 34.57 -7.40 -25.07
CA MET A 274 34.55 -6.29 -26.04
C MET A 274 33.53 -6.53 -27.15
N VAL A 275 33.42 -7.78 -27.63
CA VAL A 275 32.38 -8.17 -28.60
C VAL A 275 30.99 -8.00 -27.97
N GLN A 276 30.81 -8.48 -26.74
CA GLN A 276 29.55 -8.31 -26.01
C GLN A 276 29.22 -6.84 -25.75
N ALA A 277 30.19 -5.98 -25.49
CA ALA A 277 29.97 -4.54 -25.31
C ALA A 277 29.42 -3.90 -26.59
N ILE A 278 29.99 -4.23 -27.76
CA ILE A 278 29.50 -3.76 -29.07
C ILE A 278 28.05 -4.22 -29.31
N GLU A 279 27.71 -5.46 -28.95
CA GLU A 279 26.35 -5.98 -29.05
C GLU A 279 25.39 -5.22 -28.13
N MET A 280 25.75 -5.00 -26.86
CA MET A 280 24.91 -4.28 -25.90
C MET A 280 24.67 -2.83 -26.34
N LEU A 281 25.69 -2.14 -26.83
CA LEU A 281 25.52 -0.79 -27.39
C LEU A 281 24.65 -0.78 -28.64
N SER A 282 24.70 -1.83 -29.45
CA SER A 282 23.80 -1.97 -30.59
C SER A 282 22.35 -2.16 -30.16
N ILE A 283 22.10 -2.92 -29.09
CA ILE A 283 20.76 -3.03 -28.49
C ILE A 283 20.31 -1.67 -27.93
N ALA A 284 21.17 -0.96 -27.20
CA ALA A 284 20.87 0.36 -26.65
C ALA A 284 20.50 1.37 -27.75
N ILE A 285 21.29 1.44 -28.83
CA ILE A 285 21.04 2.29 -29.99
C ILE A 285 19.73 1.92 -30.68
N ASN A 286 19.43 0.63 -30.85
CA ASN A 286 18.17 0.19 -31.46
C ASN A 286 16.94 0.60 -30.62
N LYS A 287 17.09 0.63 -29.29
CA LYS A 287 16.02 1.06 -28.37
C LYS A 287 15.87 2.58 -28.36
N ASN A 288 16.99 3.31 -28.41
CA ASN A 288 17.01 4.76 -28.39
C ASN A 288 18.06 5.33 -29.37
N PRO A 289 17.69 5.48 -30.66
CA PRO A 289 18.62 5.97 -31.68
C PRO A 289 19.02 7.44 -31.53
N SER A 290 18.37 8.18 -30.63
CA SER A 290 18.66 9.60 -30.41
C SER A 290 19.83 9.84 -29.43
N LYS A 291 20.31 8.79 -28.76
CA LYS A 291 21.42 8.85 -27.81
C LYS A 291 22.76 8.78 -28.53
N GLY A 292 23.26 9.93 -28.96
CA GLY A 292 24.53 10.04 -29.70
C GLY A 292 25.72 9.44 -28.95
N HIS A 293 25.81 9.61 -27.63
CA HIS A 293 26.86 9.02 -26.81
C HIS A 293 27.02 7.50 -26.99
N ASN A 294 25.92 6.75 -27.17
CA ASN A 294 26.01 5.30 -27.41
C ASN A 294 26.72 4.96 -28.73
N TYR A 295 26.62 5.83 -29.73
CA TYR A 295 27.37 5.68 -30.98
C TYR A 295 28.86 5.94 -30.75
N ILE A 296 29.23 6.96 -29.98
CA ILE A 296 30.64 7.23 -29.63
C ILE A 296 31.26 6.00 -28.97
N GLU A 297 30.61 5.49 -27.92
CA GLU A 297 31.10 4.31 -27.19
C GLU A 297 31.22 3.08 -28.11
N ARG A 298 30.24 2.86 -29.00
CA ARG A 298 30.29 1.73 -29.93
C ARG A 298 31.38 1.90 -30.98
N GLY A 299 31.57 3.12 -31.48
CA GLY A 299 32.63 3.49 -32.41
C GLY A 299 34.01 3.25 -31.80
N MET A 300 34.21 3.68 -30.55
CA MET A 300 35.46 3.44 -29.82
C MET A 300 35.77 1.95 -29.66
N CYS A 301 34.79 1.15 -29.24
CA CYS A 301 34.94 -0.31 -29.15
C CYS A 301 35.29 -0.94 -30.51
N LYS A 302 34.56 -0.59 -31.56
CA LYS A 302 34.82 -1.11 -32.91
C LYS A 302 36.17 -0.67 -33.45
N TRP A 303 36.60 0.56 -33.19
CA TRP A 303 37.89 1.04 -33.67
C TRP A 303 39.00 0.20 -33.03
N ARG A 304 38.91 0.01 -31.71
CA ARG A 304 39.88 -0.78 -30.95
C ARG A 304 39.94 -2.24 -31.43
N SER A 305 38.79 -2.87 -31.69
CA SER A 305 38.71 -4.32 -31.96
C SER A 305 38.71 -4.73 -33.43
N LEU A 306 38.11 -3.90 -34.29
CA LEU A 306 37.76 -4.25 -35.68
C LEU A 306 38.35 -3.26 -36.71
N GLY A 307 38.87 -2.13 -36.25
CA GLY A 307 39.50 -1.10 -37.07
C GLY A 307 38.56 0.03 -37.50
N TRP A 308 39.18 1.05 -38.10
CA TRP A 308 38.56 2.34 -38.40
C TRP A 308 37.31 2.24 -39.27
N ASN A 309 37.34 1.42 -40.32
CA ASN A 309 36.24 1.34 -41.31
C ASN A 309 34.90 0.93 -40.69
N LEU A 310 34.92 0.12 -39.62
CA LEU A 310 33.71 -0.31 -38.92
C LEU A 310 33.26 0.68 -37.83
N ALA A 311 34.16 1.54 -37.37
CA ALA A 311 33.93 2.55 -36.34
C ALA A 311 33.45 3.90 -36.90
N CYS A 312 34.02 4.34 -38.02
CA CYS A 312 33.75 5.65 -38.63
C CYS A 312 32.25 5.96 -38.80
N PRO A 313 31.40 5.01 -39.24
CA PRO A 313 29.96 5.26 -39.35
C PRO A 313 29.30 5.65 -38.03
N ASP A 314 29.76 5.10 -36.90
CA ASP A 314 29.22 5.44 -35.58
C ASP A 314 29.60 6.88 -35.18
N PHE A 315 30.84 7.31 -35.40
CA PHE A 315 31.26 8.69 -35.13
C PHE A 315 30.52 9.70 -36.01
N LYS A 316 30.30 9.37 -37.28
CA LYS A 316 29.46 10.18 -38.18
C LYS A 316 28.03 10.31 -37.65
N SER A 317 27.43 9.21 -37.18
CA SER A 317 26.09 9.24 -36.56
C SER A 317 26.07 10.10 -35.28
N ALA A 318 27.06 9.97 -34.41
CA ALA A 318 27.17 10.79 -33.19
C ALA A 318 27.27 12.29 -33.51
N SER A 319 28.11 12.67 -34.48
CA SER A 319 28.24 14.06 -34.92
C SER A 319 26.93 14.62 -35.51
N ILE A 320 26.20 13.83 -36.31
CA ILE A 320 24.87 14.23 -36.82
C ILE A 320 23.87 14.46 -35.67
N LEU A 321 23.98 13.70 -34.59
CA LEU A 321 23.16 13.85 -33.39
C LEU A 321 23.62 15.01 -32.48
N GLY A 322 24.68 15.72 -32.86
CA GLY A 322 25.18 16.90 -32.16
C GLY A 322 26.13 16.59 -30.99
N GLU A 323 26.65 15.38 -30.89
CA GLU A 323 27.66 15.05 -29.90
C GLU A 323 29.02 15.64 -30.29
N GLU A 324 29.75 16.12 -29.27
CA GLU A 324 31.14 16.52 -29.43
C GLU A 324 32.03 15.29 -29.48
N LEU A 325 32.76 15.12 -30.59
CA LEU A 325 33.68 14.00 -30.77
C LEU A 325 35.04 14.35 -30.15
N PRO A 326 35.77 13.36 -29.60
CA PRO A 326 37.15 13.59 -29.17
C PRO A 326 38.05 14.09 -30.32
N ASP A 327 38.97 15.01 -30.03
CA ASP A 327 39.83 15.65 -31.04
C ASP A 327 40.54 14.63 -31.96
N PHE A 328 41.09 13.55 -31.39
CA PHE A 328 41.77 12.51 -32.15
C PHE A 328 40.84 11.74 -33.11
N VAL A 329 39.53 11.70 -32.85
CA VAL A 329 38.53 11.14 -33.76
C VAL A 329 38.29 12.11 -34.91
N VAL A 330 38.16 13.41 -34.61
CA VAL A 330 37.95 14.46 -35.62
C VAL A 330 39.12 14.52 -36.59
N GLU A 331 40.35 14.60 -36.07
CA GLU A 331 41.58 14.56 -36.89
C GLU A 331 41.62 13.32 -37.79
N ARG A 332 41.22 12.16 -37.26
CA ARG A 332 41.22 10.91 -38.01
C ARG A 332 40.15 10.91 -39.12
N MET A 333 38.98 11.50 -38.88
CA MET A 333 37.94 11.66 -39.88
C MET A 333 38.36 12.60 -41.02
N ASP A 334 39.18 13.62 -40.73
CA ASP A 334 39.74 14.51 -41.75
C ASP A 334 40.81 13.80 -42.62
N GLU A 335 41.63 12.93 -42.02
CA GLU A 335 42.64 12.14 -42.73
C GLU A 335 42.05 10.98 -43.56
N LEU A 336 41.06 10.27 -42.99
CA LEU A 336 40.44 9.08 -43.57
C LEU A 336 38.90 9.17 -43.42
N PRO A 337 38.22 9.82 -44.37
CA PRO A 337 36.77 9.94 -44.39
C PRO A 337 36.06 8.58 -44.38
N CYS A 338 34.83 8.53 -43.87
CA CYS A 338 34.05 7.30 -43.69
C CYS A 338 33.47 6.68 -44.98
N ASP A 339 33.99 7.02 -46.17
CA ASP A 339 33.39 6.72 -47.48
C ASP A 339 33.90 5.43 -48.14
#